data_AF-A0A2A5BFC2-F1
#
_entry.id   AF-A0A2A5BFC2-F1
#
_cell.length_a   1.000
_cell.length_b   1.000
_cell.length_c   1.000
_cell.angle_alpha   90.00
_cell.angle_beta   90.00
_cell.angle_gamma   90.00
#
_symmetry.space_group_name_H-M   'P 1'
#
loop_
_entity.id
_entity.type
_entity.pdbx_description
1 polymer ?
#
loop_
_entity_poly.entity_id
_entity_poly.type
_entity_poly.pdbx_seq_one_letter_code
_entity_poly.pdbx_strand_id
1 'polypeptide(L)'
;MTDFDDIRPYRDHEVRDVIERLLREGALIHTALHHKFPNISPWAEAPLSLLVKWRIKFELRSVNSIHDFQMVMAKYLISSVKNTTSEFTTSGLENLDRNKNYTFISNHRDIAMDPAFVNLALHTSGRDSVEIAMGDNLLSNPLVSDLMRLNKSFTVQRSVQGIKNKARAFTNLSTYIQQQVEQSTSIWIAQREGRAKNGVDKTDPAIIKMLAIFGRKQKISFSEAINKLNIIPVSISYEFDPCDIAKAKELQCKEKTGEYKKAEGEDVQSVIDGISKQKGQVHVSFGTQIQGEFDSAETVAELIDQQVISNYRLHASNLIAFEQLDLKTVILNGLQNENLKQIQEIAQQALQKWRSKNTIEFSEQAAEFTQRIQQYPLRLQSYIIAMYANPLIEKYRIQMELVRT
;
A
#
# COMPACT_ATOMS: atom_id res chain seq x y z
N MET A 1 11.69 14.89 -26.29
CA MET A 1 11.05 13.93 -25.37
C MET A 1 11.88 12.68 -25.40
N THR A 2 12.52 12.33 -24.29
CA THR A 2 13.08 11.00 -24.11
C THR A 2 11.93 9.99 -24.02
N ASP A 3 12.19 8.73 -24.38
CA ASP A 3 11.25 7.64 -24.10
C ASP A 3 10.83 7.74 -22.61
N PHE A 4 9.51 7.71 -22.35
CA PHE A 4 8.86 7.71 -21.02
C PHE A 4 8.67 9.03 -20.25
N ASP A 5 8.94 10.21 -20.82
CA ASP A 5 8.79 11.51 -20.10
C ASP A 5 7.40 11.71 -19.44
N ASP A 6 6.35 11.18 -20.05
CA ASP A 6 4.96 11.32 -19.58
C ASP A 6 4.63 10.44 -18.36
N ILE A 7 5.49 9.47 -18.02
CA ILE A 7 5.24 8.51 -16.93
C ILE A 7 6.33 8.49 -15.87
N ARG A 8 7.59 8.81 -16.20
CA ARG A 8 8.72 8.65 -15.29
C ARG A 8 8.71 9.64 -14.10
N PRO A 9 9.40 9.30 -13.01
CA PRO A 9 9.72 10.26 -11.96
C PRO A 9 10.65 11.38 -12.46
N TYR A 10 10.84 12.40 -11.63
CA TYR A 10 11.85 13.42 -11.89
C TYR A 10 13.26 12.81 -11.81
N ARG A 11 14.21 13.43 -12.51
CA ARG A 11 15.66 13.17 -12.48
C ARG A 11 16.37 14.24 -11.67
N ASP A 12 17.57 13.96 -11.20
CA ASP A 12 18.32 14.89 -10.32
C ASP A 12 18.44 16.31 -10.88
N HIS A 13 18.71 16.45 -12.18
CA HIS A 13 18.81 17.77 -12.83
C HIS A 13 17.49 18.56 -12.86
N GLU A 14 16.34 17.92 -12.67
CA GLU A 14 15.01 18.55 -12.63
C GLU A 14 14.62 18.99 -11.20
N VAL A 15 15.25 18.43 -10.17
CA VAL A 15 14.83 18.58 -8.76
C VAL A 15 14.84 20.03 -8.31
N ARG A 16 15.91 20.77 -8.63
CA ARG A 16 16.06 22.16 -8.18
C ARG A 16 14.95 23.05 -8.72
N ASP A 17 14.65 22.94 -10.00
CA ASP A 17 13.63 23.74 -10.67
C ASP A 17 12.23 23.45 -10.12
N VAL A 18 11.93 22.16 -9.86
CA VAL A 18 10.64 21.75 -9.27
C VAL A 18 10.50 22.31 -7.85
N ILE A 19 11.51 22.19 -7.00
CA ILE A 19 11.46 22.73 -5.63
C ILE A 19 11.24 24.24 -5.64
N GLU A 20 11.91 24.97 -6.53
CA GLU A 20 11.73 26.41 -6.64
C GLU A 20 10.35 26.81 -7.12
N ARG A 21 9.76 26.05 -8.04
CA ARG A 21 8.37 26.22 -8.46
C ARG A 21 7.41 26.01 -7.28
N LEU A 22 7.56 24.91 -6.54
CA LEU A 22 6.74 24.58 -5.37
C LEU A 22 6.81 25.65 -4.26
N LEU A 23 7.97 26.26 -4.05
CA LEU A 23 8.16 27.35 -3.08
C LEU A 23 7.55 28.69 -3.54
N ARG A 24 7.33 28.88 -4.85
CA ARG A 24 6.72 30.08 -5.44
C ARG A 24 5.21 30.02 -5.41
N GLU A 25 4.62 28.87 -5.74
CA GLU A 25 3.18 28.70 -5.99
C GLU A 25 2.28 28.80 -4.74
N GLY A 26 2.84 28.96 -3.54
CA GLY A 26 2.07 29.22 -2.30
C GLY A 26 1.28 28.02 -1.76
N ALA A 27 0.82 27.12 -2.64
CA ALA A 27 0.01 25.95 -2.30
C ALA A 27 0.70 25.02 -1.29
N LEU A 28 2.01 24.79 -1.44
CA LEU A 28 2.80 24.01 -0.48
C LEU A 28 2.81 24.66 0.91
N ILE A 29 3.01 25.98 0.96
CA ILE A 29 3.11 26.75 2.21
C ILE A 29 1.75 26.77 2.91
N HIS A 30 0.69 27.05 2.16
CA HIS A 30 -0.68 27.05 2.65
C HIS A 30 -1.06 25.67 3.22
N THR A 31 -0.80 24.60 2.47
CA THR A 31 -1.09 23.22 2.92
C THR A 31 -0.30 22.86 4.18
N ALA A 32 0.99 23.18 4.24
CA ALA A 32 1.81 22.93 5.42
C ALA A 32 1.37 23.74 6.65
N LEU A 33 0.95 24.99 6.45
CA LEU A 33 0.46 25.87 7.50
C LEU A 33 -0.83 25.32 8.12
N HIS A 34 -1.85 25.05 7.30
CA HIS A 34 -3.15 24.57 7.78
C HIS A 34 -3.09 23.14 8.32
N HIS A 35 -2.14 22.32 7.87
CA HIS A 35 -1.90 21.03 8.50
C HIS A 35 -1.35 21.19 9.93
N LYS A 36 -0.40 22.10 10.14
CA LYS A 36 0.24 22.32 11.45
C LYS A 36 -0.64 23.15 12.40
N PHE A 37 -1.43 24.06 11.85
CA PHE A 37 -2.29 25.00 12.58
C PHE A 37 -3.70 25.01 11.96
N PRO A 38 -4.50 23.94 12.17
CA PRO A 38 -5.82 23.80 11.54
C PRO A 38 -6.80 24.92 11.91
N ASN A 39 -6.66 25.50 13.10
CA ASN A 39 -7.53 26.57 13.62
C ASN A 39 -6.83 27.94 13.66
N ILE A 40 -5.93 28.20 12.70
CA ILE A 40 -5.21 29.48 12.63
C ILE A 40 -6.18 30.65 12.43
N SER A 41 -5.97 31.73 13.19
CA SER A 41 -6.74 32.96 13.02
C SER A 41 -6.29 33.72 11.76
N PRO A 42 -7.19 34.36 10.99
CA PRO A 42 -6.83 35.04 9.73
C PRO A 42 -5.71 36.08 9.86
N TRP A 43 -5.65 36.80 10.98
CA TRP A 43 -4.62 37.81 11.24
C TRP A 43 -3.21 37.22 11.44
N ALA A 44 -3.12 35.96 11.88
CA ALA A 44 -1.86 35.26 12.12
C ALA A 44 -1.38 34.49 10.87
N GLU A 45 -2.23 34.36 9.84
CA GLU A 45 -1.95 33.54 8.67
C GLU A 45 -0.78 34.07 7.84
N ALA A 46 -0.78 35.36 7.54
CA ALA A 46 0.29 36.00 6.77
C ALA A 46 1.67 35.90 7.45
N PRO A 47 1.86 36.30 8.73
CA PRO A 47 3.17 36.19 9.38
C PRO A 47 3.60 34.72 9.56
N LEU A 48 2.67 33.81 9.86
CA LEU A 48 3.02 32.41 10.05
C LEU A 48 3.33 31.71 8.71
N SER A 49 2.67 32.10 7.63
CA SER A 49 3.01 31.67 6.26
C SER A 49 4.44 32.03 5.88
N LEU A 50 4.90 33.24 6.23
CA LEU A 50 6.29 33.66 5.98
C LEU A 50 7.28 32.80 6.78
N LEU A 51 6.98 32.50 8.05
CA LEU A 51 7.80 31.64 8.89
C LEU A 51 7.84 30.20 8.35
N VAL A 52 6.70 29.63 7.94
CA VAL A 52 6.62 28.30 7.32
C VAL A 52 7.41 28.28 6.01
N LYS A 53 7.23 29.28 5.15
CA LYS A 53 8.01 29.41 3.90
C LYS A 53 9.50 29.45 4.16
N TRP A 54 9.95 30.25 5.13
CA TRP A 54 11.36 30.35 5.50
C TRP A 54 11.90 29.01 6.02
N ARG A 55 11.14 28.33 6.88
CA ARG A 55 11.49 27.00 7.41
C ARG A 55 11.64 25.95 6.31
N ILE A 56 10.66 25.85 5.41
CA ILE A 56 10.69 24.89 4.28
C ILE A 56 11.85 25.24 3.34
N LYS A 57 12.04 26.52 2.99
CA LYS A 57 13.16 26.97 2.15
C LYS A 57 14.50 26.60 2.77
N PHE A 58 14.63 26.74 4.09
CA PHE A 58 15.85 26.37 4.80
C PHE A 58 16.10 24.86 4.79
N GLU A 59 15.07 24.04 4.98
CA GLU A 59 15.20 22.57 4.92
C GLU A 59 15.53 22.06 3.52
N LEU A 60 14.94 22.66 2.48
CA LEU A 60 15.16 22.27 1.09
C LEU A 60 16.37 22.96 0.44
N ARG A 61 17.16 23.75 1.18
CA ARG A 61 18.27 24.53 0.61
C ARG A 61 19.39 23.68 0.04
N SER A 62 19.61 22.49 0.61
CA SER A 62 20.67 21.55 0.22
C SER A 62 20.16 20.42 -0.66
N VAL A 63 18.89 20.45 -1.07
CA VAL A 63 18.29 19.40 -1.89
C VAL A 63 18.58 19.68 -3.35
N ASN A 64 19.48 18.89 -3.94
CA ASN A 64 19.89 19.02 -5.35
C ASN A 64 19.68 17.72 -6.15
N SER A 65 19.30 16.64 -5.48
CA SER A 65 19.04 15.33 -6.06
C SER A 65 17.75 14.73 -5.51
N ILE A 66 17.26 13.69 -6.18
CA ILE A 66 16.13 12.86 -5.70
C ILE A 66 16.50 12.26 -4.34
N HIS A 67 17.74 11.78 -4.21
CA HIS A 67 18.24 11.18 -2.98
C HIS A 67 18.14 12.18 -1.82
N ASP A 68 18.60 13.42 -2.00
CA ASP A 68 18.51 14.45 -0.95
C ASP A 68 17.05 14.68 -0.52
N PHE A 69 16.14 14.75 -1.49
CA PHE A 69 14.71 14.93 -1.21
C PHE A 69 14.14 13.75 -0.41
N GLN A 70 14.49 12.52 -0.82
CA GLN A 70 14.07 11.31 -0.11
C GLN A 70 14.65 11.23 1.30
N MET A 71 15.87 11.70 1.54
CA MET A 71 16.45 11.76 2.88
C MET A 71 15.71 12.74 3.79
N VAL A 72 15.24 13.87 3.24
CA VAL A 72 14.34 14.78 3.96
C VAL A 72 13.02 14.07 4.28
N MET A 73 12.39 13.39 3.32
CA MET A 73 11.15 12.63 3.54
C MET A 73 11.32 11.47 4.54
N ALA A 74 12.43 10.75 4.47
CA ALA A 74 12.76 9.64 5.37
C ALA A 74 12.80 10.09 6.82
N LYS A 75 13.34 11.28 7.11
CA LYS A 75 13.32 11.86 8.45
C LYS A 75 11.90 12.04 9.01
N TYR A 76 10.98 12.56 8.19
CA TYR A 76 9.58 12.72 8.61
C TYR A 76 8.87 11.38 8.73
N LEU A 77 9.13 10.46 7.79
CA LEU A 77 8.57 9.11 7.82
C LEU A 77 8.98 8.38 9.09
N ILE A 78 10.28 8.36 9.44
CA ILE A 78 10.81 7.73 10.66
C ILE A 78 10.15 8.34 11.90
N SER A 79 10.01 9.67 11.96
CA SER A 79 9.31 10.32 13.07
C SER A 79 7.83 9.93 13.12
N SER A 80 7.16 9.84 11.98
CA SER A 80 5.75 9.46 11.89
C SER A 80 5.55 8.03 12.36
N VAL A 81 6.36 7.09 11.87
CA VAL A 81 6.35 5.68 12.28
C VAL A 81 6.57 5.59 13.79
N LYS A 82 7.63 6.20 14.33
CA LYS A 82 7.90 6.20 15.78
C LYS A 82 6.71 6.68 16.63
N ASN A 83 5.93 7.65 16.14
CA ASN A 83 4.80 8.21 16.88
C ASN A 83 3.46 7.48 16.64
N THR A 84 3.37 6.66 15.60
CA THR A 84 2.11 6.08 15.14
C THR A 84 2.12 4.56 14.98
N THR A 85 3.25 3.90 15.26
CA THR A 85 3.38 2.45 15.35
C THR A 85 3.98 2.08 16.70
N SER A 86 3.46 1.03 17.33
CA SER A 86 4.05 0.46 18.55
C SER A 86 5.29 -0.37 18.24
N GLU A 87 5.30 -1.06 17.10
CA GLU A 87 6.42 -1.86 16.62
C GLU A 87 6.48 -1.79 15.08
N PHE A 88 7.68 -1.72 14.51
CA PHE A 88 7.91 -1.93 13.08
C PHE A 88 8.94 -3.04 12.90
N THR A 89 8.56 -4.12 12.22
CA THR A 89 9.44 -5.28 11.98
C THR A 89 9.44 -5.68 10.51
N THR A 90 10.53 -6.32 10.09
CA THR A 90 10.70 -6.78 8.71
C THR A 90 11.20 -8.22 8.70
N SER A 91 10.85 -8.99 7.66
CA SER A 91 11.38 -10.35 7.44
C SER A 91 11.59 -10.64 5.95
N GLY A 92 12.49 -11.55 5.62
CA GLY A 92 12.70 -12.06 4.26
C GLY A 92 13.56 -11.19 3.36
N LEU A 93 13.72 -9.90 3.65
CA LEU A 93 14.55 -8.98 2.87
C LEU A 93 16.03 -9.36 2.90
N GLU A 94 16.47 -9.92 4.02
CA GLU A 94 17.81 -10.46 4.24
C GLU A 94 18.17 -11.63 3.31
N ASN A 95 17.16 -12.33 2.78
CA ASN A 95 17.35 -13.47 1.87
C ASN A 95 17.47 -13.05 0.39
N LEU A 96 17.23 -11.77 0.09
CA LEU A 96 17.32 -11.25 -1.28
C LEU A 96 18.74 -10.81 -1.61
N ASP A 97 19.15 -10.95 -2.87
CA ASP A 97 20.43 -10.44 -3.36
C ASP A 97 20.45 -8.90 -3.28
N ARG A 98 21.55 -8.32 -2.80
CA ARG A 98 21.72 -6.86 -2.68
C ARG A 98 22.03 -6.19 -4.02
N ASN A 99 22.53 -6.95 -4.99
CA ASN A 99 22.96 -6.44 -6.29
C ASN A 99 21.89 -6.60 -7.38
N LYS A 100 20.70 -7.10 -7.02
CA LYS A 100 19.58 -7.27 -7.93
C LYS A 100 18.48 -6.27 -7.63
N ASN A 101 17.83 -5.84 -8.70
CA ASN A 101 16.59 -5.08 -8.65
C ASN A 101 15.39 -6.02 -8.77
N TYR A 102 14.32 -5.67 -8.06
CA TYR A 102 13.13 -6.49 -7.92
C TYR A 102 11.87 -5.71 -8.26
N THR A 103 10.84 -6.43 -8.69
CA THR A 103 9.47 -5.91 -8.72
C THR A 103 8.76 -6.39 -7.46
N PHE A 104 8.66 -5.52 -6.46
CA PHE A 104 7.89 -5.79 -5.24
C PHE A 104 6.40 -5.62 -5.53
N ILE A 105 5.63 -6.70 -5.37
CA ILE A 105 4.16 -6.68 -5.51
C ILE A 105 3.55 -6.90 -4.14
N SER A 106 2.85 -5.90 -3.59
CA SER A 106 2.28 -6.01 -2.24
C SER A 106 0.77 -6.00 -2.20
N ASN A 107 0.21 -6.51 -1.10
CA ASN A 107 -1.14 -6.10 -0.71
C ASN A 107 -1.19 -4.58 -0.53
N HIS A 108 -2.38 -4.01 -0.68
CA HIS A 108 -2.54 -2.58 -0.67
C HIS A 108 -3.71 -2.19 0.22
N ARG A 109 -3.43 -1.63 1.39
CA ARG A 109 -4.41 -1.21 2.39
C ARG A 109 -4.33 0.28 2.66
N ASP A 110 -3.16 0.89 2.55
CA ASP A 110 -2.96 2.32 2.71
C ASP A 110 -2.35 2.96 1.45
N ILE A 111 -2.83 4.14 1.07
CA ILE A 111 -2.39 4.80 -0.17
C ILE A 111 -0.90 5.16 -0.11
N ALA A 112 -0.45 5.73 1.01
CA ALA A 112 0.89 6.29 1.13
C ALA A 112 1.81 5.44 1.99
N MET A 113 1.28 4.83 3.05
CA MET A 113 2.10 4.11 4.02
C MET A 113 2.61 2.78 3.49
N ASP A 114 1.89 2.10 2.59
CA ASP A 114 2.34 0.82 2.02
C ASP A 114 3.70 0.92 1.33
N PRO A 115 3.90 1.78 0.30
CA PRO A 115 5.22 1.94 -0.30
C PRO A 115 6.22 2.60 0.65
N ALA A 116 5.76 3.42 1.61
CA ALA A 116 6.64 4.04 2.60
C ALA A 116 7.26 3.01 3.55
N PHE A 117 6.50 2.01 4.01
CA PHE A 117 7.02 0.93 4.86
C PHE A 117 7.98 0.03 4.11
N VAL A 118 7.72 -0.26 2.83
CA VAL A 118 8.68 -0.98 1.97
C VAL A 118 9.97 -0.19 1.83
N ASN A 119 9.89 1.11 1.54
CA ASN A 119 11.07 1.96 1.46
C ASN A 119 11.82 2.09 2.79
N LEU A 120 11.12 2.14 3.93
CA LEU A 120 11.75 2.15 5.24
C LEU A 120 12.50 0.83 5.50
N ALA A 121 11.91 -0.32 5.17
CA ALA A 121 12.58 -1.62 5.26
C ALA A 121 13.85 -1.68 4.41
N LEU A 122 13.79 -1.18 3.18
CA LEU A 122 14.94 -1.10 2.27
C LEU A 122 16.02 -0.16 2.81
N HIS A 123 15.63 1.04 3.23
CA HIS A 123 16.53 2.08 3.74
C HIS A 123 17.29 1.60 4.99
N THR A 124 16.57 1.03 5.96
CA THR A 124 17.18 0.48 7.19
C THR A 124 18.09 -0.71 6.92
N SER A 125 17.93 -1.39 5.79
CA SER A 125 18.79 -2.50 5.34
C SER A 125 19.98 -2.04 4.47
N GLY A 126 20.11 -0.73 4.25
CA GLY A 126 21.14 -0.13 3.40
C GLY A 126 20.92 -0.36 1.90
N ARG A 127 19.67 -0.50 1.47
CA ARG A 127 19.26 -0.63 0.06
C ARG A 127 18.63 0.68 -0.44
N ASP A 128 18.69 0.88 -1.75
CA ASP A 128 18.02 2.00 -2.40
C ASP A 128 16.49 1.89 -2.32
N SER A 129 15.85 3.06 -2.37
CA SER A 129 14.40 3.16 -2.44
C SER A 129 13.87 2.73 -3.80
N VAL A 130 12.63 2.23 -3.81
CA VAL A 130 11.92 1.81 -5.02
C VAL A 130 11.38 2.99 -5.80
N GLU A 131 11.15 2.78 -7.09
CA GLU A 131 10.20 3.56 -7.86
C GLU A 131 8.76 3.06 -7.63
N ILE A 132 7.83 3.97 -7.38
CA ILE A 132 6.48 3.66 -6.89
C ILE A 132 5.45 3.82 -8.02
N ALA A 133 4.71 2.76 -8.34
CA ALA A 133 3.61 2.84 -9.28
C ALA A 133 2.41 3.60 -8.67
N MET A 134 2.00 4.72 -9.27
CA MET A 134 0.86 5.52 -8.83
C MET A 134 -0.17 5.70 -9.95
N GLY A 135 -1.46 5.68 -9.61
CA GLY A 135 -2.54 5.99 -10.55
C GLY A 135 -2.65 7.49 -10.86
N ASP A 136 -3.05 7.82 -12.08
CA ASP A 136 -3.29 9.19 -12.55
C ASP A 136 -4.38 9.97 -11.78
N ASN A 137 -5.27 9.28 -11.06
CA ASN A 137 -6.31 9.91 -10.23
C ASN A 137 -5.77 10.89 -9.18
N LEU A 138 -4.57 10.64 -8.63
CA LEU A 138 -3.94 11.50 -7.62
C LEU A 138 -3.21 12.71 -8.24
N LEU A 139 -3.04 12.73 -9.56
CA LEU A 139 -2.26 13.73 -10.29
C LEU A 139 -3.09 14.94 -10.73
N SER A 140 -4.40 14.96 -10.43
CA SER A 140 -5.26 16.11 -10.69
C SER A 140 -4.83 17.37 -9.94
N ASN A 141 -4.14 17.21 -8.81
CA ASN A 141 -3.52 18.30 -8.07
C ASN A 141 -2.01 18.42 -8.43
N PRO A 142 -1.57 19.52 -9.07
CA PRO A 142 -0.17 19.70 -9.49
C PRO A 142 0.84 19.59 -8.35
N LEU A 143 0.51 20.09 -7.15
CA LEU A 143 1.37 19.99 -5.97
C LEU A 143 1.59 18.53 -5.57
N VAL A 144 0.52 17.73 -5.55
CA VAL A 144 0.60 16.30 -5.20
C VAL A 144 1.39 15.55 -6.27
N SER A 145 1.14 15.84 -7.54
CA SER A 145 1.87 15.26 -8.67
C SER A 145 3.38 15.50 -8.56
N ASP A 146 3.79 16.74 -8.30
CA ASP A 146 5.19 17.10 -8.17
C ASP A 146 5.88 16.41 -6.99
N LEU A 147 5.24 16.41 -5.82
CA LEU A 147 5.78 15.75 -4.63
C LEU A 147 5.93 14.25 -4.82
N MET A 148 4.97 13.59 -5.47
CA MET A 148 5.03 12.15 -5.73
C MET A 148 6.13 11.80 -6.73
N ARG A 149 6.29 12.58 -7.81
CA ARG A 149 7.36 12.39 -8.80
C ARG A 149 8.75 12.69 -8.24
N LEU A 150 8.87 13.67 -7.33
CA LEU A 150 10.10 13.89 -6.55
C LEU A 150 10.41 12.71 -5.63
N ASN A 151 9.38 12.02 -5.14
CA ASN A 151 9.51 10.80 -4.34
C ASN A 151 9.56 9.51 -5.18
N LYS A 152 10.20 9.55 -6.37
CA LYS A 152 10.36 8.40 -7.27
C LYS A 152 9.06 7.72 -7.73
N SER A 153 7.92 8.41 -7.74
CA SER A 153 6.67 7.82 -8.23
C SER A 153 6.54 7.99 -9.75
N PHE A 154 6.17 6.90 -10.43
CA PHE A 154 5.83 6.91 -11.86
C PHE A 154 4.33 6.70 -12.07
N THR A 155 3.85 7.19 -13.21
CA THR A 155 2.41 7.28 -13.50
C THR A 155 1.91 6.07 -14.28
N VAL A 156 0.87 5.43 -13.77
CA VAL A 156 0.03 4.46 -14.46
C VAL A 156 -1.15 5.22 -15.06
N GLN A 157 -1.16 5.38 -16.39
CA GLN A 157 -2.20 6.11 -17.12
C GLN A 157 -3.45 5.25 -17.29
N ARG A 158 -4.50 5.49 -16.49
CA ARG A 158 -5.72 4.66 -16.43
C ARG A 158 -6.89 5.28 -17.15
N SER A 159 -6.95 6.60 -17.15
CA SER A 159 -8.00 7.42 -17.75
C SER A 159 -7.97 7.48 -19.29
N VAL A 160 -6.99 6.82 -19.92
CA VAL A 160 -6.82 6.80 -21.38
C VAL A 160 -8.02 6.15 -22.07
N GLN A 161 -8.65 6.87 -23.00
CA GLN A 161 -9.79 6.36 -23.76
C GLN A 161 -9.36 5.64 -25.04
N GLY A 162 -10.11 4.58 -25.38
CA GLY A 162 -9.91 3.79 -26.59
C GLY A 162 -8.92 2.65 -26.43
N ILE A 163 -9.27 1.49 -27.00
CA ILE A 163 -8.51 0.22 -26.86
C ILE A 163 -7.06 0.39 -27.36
N LYS A 164 -6.86 1.05 -28.50
CA LYS A 164 -5.53 1.27 -29.08
C LYS A 164 -4.63 2.12 -28.17
N ASN A 165 -5.16 3.19 -27.61
CA ASN A 165 -4.40 4.09 -26.75
C ASN A 165 -4.06 3.40 -25.42
N LYS A 166 -5.01 2.66 -24.83
CA LYS A 166 -4.75 1.83 -23.64
C LYS A 166 -3.65 0.80 -23.88
N ALA A 167 -3.72 0.08 -25.00
CA ALA A 167 -2.69 -0.91 -25.36
C ALA A 167 -1.30 -0.26 -25.51
N ARG A 168 -1.22 0.93 -26.13
CA ARG A 168 0.02 1.70 -26.24
C ARG A 168 0.55 2.14 -24.87
N ALA A 169 -0.32 2.68 -24.01
CA ALA A 169 0.05 3.11 -22.66
C ALA A 169 0.58 1.93 -21.81
N PHE A 170 -0.10 0.78 -21.84
CA PHE A 170 0.35 -0.42 -21.12
C PHE A 170 1.63 -1.01 -21.71
N THR A 171 1.81 -0.99 -23.03
CA THR A 171 3.07 -1.41 -23.65
C THR A 171 4.23 -0.52 -23.21
N ASN A 172 4.00 0.80 -23.18
CA ASN A 172 4.98 1.78 -22.74
C ASN A 172 5.36 1.55 -21.26
N LEU A 173 4.35 1.39 -20.40
CA LEU A 173 4.53 1.14 -18.97
C LEU A 173 5.27 -0.17 -18.68
N SER A 174 4.87 -1.27 -19.33
CA SER A 174 5.52 -2.57 -19.20
C SER A 174 6.98 -2.53 -19.63
N THR A 175 7.27 -1.84 -20.75
CA THR A 175 8.65 -1.64 -21.23
C THR A 175 9.47 -0.81 -20.23
N TYR A 176 8.89 0.26 -19.70
CA TYR A 176 9.54 1.10 -18.70
C TYR A 176 9.91 0.31 -17.44
N ILE A 177 8.93 -0.40 -16.85
CA ILE A 177 9.14 -1.19 -15.63
C ILE A 177 10.25 -2.23 -15.85
N GLN A 178 10.20 -2.96 -16.96
CA GLN A 178 11.22 -3.97 -17.25
C GLN A 178 12.62 -3.35 -17.40
N GLN A 179 12.75 -2.22 -18.10
CA GLN A 179 14.04 -1.53 -18.23
C GLN A 179 14.56 -1.02 -16.88
N GLN A 180 13.68 -0.47 -16.03
CA GLN A 180 14.09 -0.02 -14.70
C GLN A 180 14.60 -1.19 -13.85
N VAL A 181 13.86 -2.30 -13.82
CA VAL A 181 14.24 -3.49 -13.06
C VAL A 181 15.53 -4.12 -13.62
N GLU A 182 15.73 -4.13 -14.94
CA GLU A 182 16.93 -4.73 -15.52
C GLU A 182 18.19 -3.88 -15.29
N GLN A 183 18.07 -2.54 -15.31
CA GLN A 183 19.23 -1.66 -15.49
C GLN A 183 19.45 -0.63 -14.38
N SER A 184 18.44 -0.35 -13.56
CA SER A 184 18.43 0.89 -12.76
C SER A 184 17.99 0.66 -11.32
N THR A 185 16.73 0.32 -11.08
CA THR A 185 16.14 0.40 -9.74
C THR A 185 15.00 -0.61 -9.54
N SER A 186 14.75 -0.95 -8.28
CA SER A 186 13.61 -1.78 -7.90
C SER A 186 12.29 -0.99 -8.01
N ILE A 187 11.20 -1.71 -8.27
CA ILE A 187 9.86 -1.15 -8.47
C ILE A 187 8.95 -1.66 -7.36
N TRP A 188 8.04 -0.83 -6.89
CA TRP A 188 6.90 -1.24 -6.08
C TRP A 188 5.59 -1.01 -6.82
N ILE A 189 4.73 -2.02 -6.79
CA ILE A 189 3.38 -1.96 -7.35
C ILE A 189 2.38 -2.67 -6.43
N ALA A 190 1.21 -2.09 -6.25
CA ALA A 190 0.10 -2.73 -5.57
C ALA A 190 -0.43 -3.91 -6.40
N GLN A 191 -0.82 -5.00 -5.74
CA GLN A 191 -1.32 -6.23 -6.38
C GLN A 191 -2.65 -6.06 -7.15
N ARG A 192 -3.33 -4.92 -6.97
CA ARG A 192 -4.54 -4.55 -7.72
C ARG A 192 -4.76 -3.05 -7.72
N GLU A 193 -5.65 -2.60 -8.60
CA GLU A 193 -6.12 -1.22 -8.56
C GLU A 193 -6.95 -0.94 -7.29
N GLY A 194 -6.51 0.05 -6.53
CA GLY A 194 -7.20 0.53 -5.34
C GLY A 194 -6.97 -0.34 -4.11
N ARG A 195 -6.97 0.31 -2.95
CA ARG A 195 -6.78 -0.34 -1.65
C ARG A 195 -7.90 -1.32 -1.28
N ALA A 196 -7.56 -2.35 -0.52
CA ALA A 196 -8.52 -3.25 0.09
C ALA A 196 -9.38 -2.54 1.12
N LYS A 197 -10.70 -2.71 0.96
CA LYS A 197 -11.73 -2.11 1.81
C LYS A 197 -12.21 -3.07 2.89
N ASN A 198 -12.20 -4.36 2.57
CA ASN A 198 -12.69 -5.44 3.42
C ASN A 198 -11.55 -6.33 3.96
N GLY A 199 -10.28 -5.92 3.84
CA GLY A 199 -9.15 -6.74 4.31
C GLY A 199 -8.91 -8.05 3.54
N VAL A 200 -9.59 -8.26 2.41
CA VAL A 200 -9.30 -9.37 1.48
C VAL A 200 -8.27 -8.91 0.46
N ASP A 201 -7.11 -9.55 0.53
CA ASP A 201 -5.98 -9.30 -0.34
C ASP A 201 -6.00 -10.32 -1.48
N LYS A 202 -6.46 -9.90 -2.66
CA LYS A 202 -6.46 -10.68 -3.91
C LYS A 202 -5.73 -9.91 -5.01
N THR A 203 -4.87 -10.58 -5.75
CA THR A 203 -4.11 -10.04 -6.88
C THR A 203 -4.98 -10.00 -8.12
N ASP A 204 -4.94 -8.90 -8.86
CA ASP A 204 -5.63 -8.79 -10.15
C ASP A 204 -4.73 -9.34 -11.27
N PRO A 205 -5.12 -10.44 -11.96
CA PRO A 205 -4.35 -10.99 -13.07
C PRO A 205 -4.08 -9.98 -14.19
N ALA A 206 -4.89 -8.91 -14.32
CA ALA A 206 -4.66 -7.85 -15.29
C ALA A 206 -3.33 -7.12 -15.08
N ILE A 207 -2.87 -6.98 -13.82
CA ILE A 207 -1.56 -6.38 -13.54
C ILE A 207 -0.44 -7.27 -14.09
N ILE A 208 -0.53 -8.59 -13.89
CA ILE A 208 0.45 -9.53 -14.41
C ILE A 208 0.45 -9.54 -15.94
N LYS A 209 -0.74 -9.53 -16.56
CA LYS A 209 -0.89 -9.40 -18.02
C LYS A 209 -0.23 -8.13 -18.52
N MET A 210 -0.43 -7.00 -17.83
CA MET A 210 0.19 -5.71 -18.16
C MET A 210 1.71 -5.80 -18.06
N LEU A 211 2.25 -6.31 -16.94
CA LEU A 211 3.68 -6.41 -16.71
C LEU A 211 4.39 -7.27 -17.76
N ALA A 212 3.76 -8.32 -18.28
CA ALA A 212 4.36 -9.21 -19.28
C ALA A 212 4.28 -8.71 -20.74
N ILE A 213 3.66 -7.55 -21.02
CA ILE A 213 3.44 -7.07 -22.41
C ILE A 213 4.77 -6.86 -23.16
N PHE A 214 5.82 -6.36 -22.50
CA PHE A 214 7.13 -6.13 -23.12
C PHE A 214 7.69 -7.39 -23.80
N GLY A 215 7.38 -8.57 -23.26
CA GLY A 215 7.88 -9.85 -23.74
C GLY A 215 7.44 -10.14 -25.19
N ARG A 216 6.26 -9.65 -25.58
CA ARG A 216 5.76 -9.78 -26.98
C ARG A 216 6.67 -9.08 -27.97
N LYS A 217 7.18 -7.88 -27.62
CA LYS A 217 8.10 -7.11 -28.47
C LYS A 217 9.49 -7.77 -28.53
N GLN A 218 9.91 -8.39 -27.43
CA GLN A 218 11.18 -9.14 -27.35
C GLN A 218 11.09 -10.57 -27.91
N LYS A 219 9.89 -11.04 -28.31
CA LYS A 219 9.62 -12.41 -28.79
C LYS A 219 10.02 -13.50 -27.79
N ILE A 220 9.84 -13.24 -26.50
CA ILE A 220 10.11 -14.19 -25.42
C ILE A 220 8.81 -14.81 -24.89
N SER A 221 8.92 -15.96 -24.21
CA SER A 221 7.75 -16.62 -23.62
C SER A 221 7.15 -15.79 -22.48
N PHE A 222 5.90 -16.09 -22.11
CA PHE A 222 5.28 -15.48 -20.93
C PHE A 222 6.09 -15.74 -19.66
N SER A 223 6.53 -16.98 -19.47
CA SER A 223 7.36 -17.38 -18.32
C SER A 223 8.70 -16.66 -18.29
N GLU A 224 9.38 -16.52 -19.43
CA GLU A 224 10.62 -15.74 -19.50
C GLU A 224 10.36 -14.27 -19.14
N ALA A 225 9.25 -13.68 -19.61
CA ALA A 225 8.89 -12.31 -19.27
C ALA A 225 8.63 -12.13 -17.77
N ILE A 226 7.93 -13.08 -17.12
CA ILE A 226 7.69 -13.06 -15.67
C ILE A 226 8.98 -13.23 -14.88
N ASN A 227 9.83 -14.19 -15.27
CA ASN A 227 11.11 -14.46 -14.60
C ASN A 227 12.04 -13.23 -14.65
N LYS A 228 12.06 -12.49 -15.77
CA LYS A 228 12.87 -11.25 -15.92
C LYS A 228 12.43 -10.10 -15.02
N LEU A 229 11.19 -10.09 -14.53
CA LEU A 229 10.69 -9.02 -13.65
C LEU A 229 11.16 -9.16 -12.21
N ASN A 230 11.80 -10.27 -11.83
CA ASN A 230 12.24 -10.53 -10.47
C ASN A 230 11.15 -10.23 -9.43
N ILE A 231 9.95 -10.81 -9.62
CA ILE A 231 8.79 -10.51 -8.78
C ILE A 231 9.01 -11.07 -7.38
N ILE A 232 8.92 -10.21 -6.38
CA ILE A 232 8.89 -10.56 -4.95
C ILE A 232 7.52 -10.18 -4.38
N PRO A 233 6.69 -11.14 -3.96
CA PRO A 233 5.47 -10.85 -3.23
C PRO A 233 5.80 -10.24 -1.86
N VAL A 234 5.10 -9.18 -1.46
CA VAL A 234 5.32 -8.49 -0.18
C VAL A 234 4.02 -8.44 0.62
N SER A 235 4.06 -8.93 1.85
CA SER A 235 2.93 -8.81 2.78
C SER A 235 3.17 -7.66 3.74
N ILE A 236 2.22 -6.73 3.79
CA ILE A 236 2.21 -5.60 4.72
C ILE A 236 1.05 -5.84 5.69
N SER A 237 1.41 -6.11 6.94
CA SER A 237 0.46 -6.40 8.02
C SER A 237 0.37 -5.19 8.95
N TYR A 238 -0.86 -4.74 9.16
CA TYR A 238 -1.21 -3.67 10.10
C TYR A 238 -2.01 -4.28 11.24
N GLU A 239 -1.66 -3.93 12.47
CA GLU A 239 -2.50 -4.22 13.63
C GLU A 239 -3.78 -3.40 13.59
N PHE A 240 -3.68 -2.11 13.23
CA PHE A 240 -4.81 -1.21 13.02
C PHE A 240 -4.73 -0.52 11.65
N ASP A 241 -5.82 -0.60 10.90
CA ASP A 241 -5.98 0.14 9.65
C ASP A 241 -6.37 1.60 9.95
N PRO A 242 -5.54 2.59 9.58
CA PRO A 242 -5.79 3.99 9.90
C PRO A 242 -7.03 4.55 9.18
N CYS A 243 -7.48 3.88 8.12
CA CYS A 243 -8.62 4.27 7.30
C CYS A 243 -9.84 3.34 7.50
N ASP A 244 -9.87 2.53 8.56
CA ASP A 244 -10.94 1.56 8.85
C ASP A 244 -12.36 2.14 8.78
N ILE A 245 -12.62 3.28 9.42
CA ILE A 245 -13.93 3.95 9.39
C ILE A 245 -14.31 4.38 7.98
N ALA A 246 -13.37 4.97 7.23
CA ALA A 246 -13.64 5.47 5.88
C ALA A 246 -13.97 4.31 4.93
N LYS A 247 -13.24 3.20 5.04
CA LYS A 247 -13.49 1.97 4.28
C LYS A 247 -14.84 1.35 4.64
N ALA A 248 -15.20 1.30 5.92
CA ALA A 248 -16.49 0.80 6.37
C ALA A 248 -17.67 1.65 5.85
N LYS A 249 -17.53 2.99 5.83
CA LYS A 249 -18.54 3.87 5.23
C LYS A 249 -18.73 3.59 3.74
N GLU A 250 -17.64 3.41 3.01
CA GLU A 250 -17.69 3.05 1.58
C GLU A 250 -18.37 1.71 1.36
N LEU A 251 -18.01 0.67 2.13
CA LEU A 251 -18.62 -0.66 2.04
C LEU A 251 -20.12 -0.60 2.33
N GLN A 252 -20.53 0.09 3.39
CA GLN A 252 -21.93 0.29 3.73
C GLN A 252 -22.70 1.01 2.62
N CYS A 253 -22.12 2.07 2.02
CA CYS A 253 -22.76 2.80 0.94
C CYS A 253 -22.98 1.89 -0.27
N LYS A 254 -21.95 1.14 -0.67
CA LYS A 254 -22.02 0.18 -1.78
C LYS A 254 -23.09 -0.88 -1.54
N GLU A 255 -23.17 -1.44 -0.33
CA GLU A 255 -24.20 -2.42 0.00
C GLU A 255 -25.62 -1.83 -0.09
N LYS A 256 -25.82 -0.61 0.43
CA LYS A 256 -27.15 0.01 0.49
C LYS A 256 -27.64 0.63 -0.82
N THR A 257 -26.71 1.14 -1.63
CA THR A 257 -27.05 1.97 -2.79
C THR A 257 -26.50 1.42 -4.10
N GLY A 258 -25.70 0.36 -4.07
CA GLY A 258 -25.06 -0.24 -5.24
C GLY A 258 -23.81 0.48 -5.73
N GLU A 259 -23.63 1.75 -5.37
CA GLU A 259 -22.48 2.56 -5.79
C GLU A 259 -21.88 3.40 -4.66
N TYR A 260 -20.66 3.87 -4.87
CA TYR A 260 -20.03 4.86 -4.00
C TYR A 260 -19.28 5.87 -4.84
N LYS A 261 -19.71 7.12 -4.76
CA LYS A 261 -19.04 8.24 -5.38
C LYS A 261 -18.12 8.89 -4.36
N LYS A 262 -16.81 8.81 -4.59
CA LYS A 262 -15.82 9.46 -3.72
C LYS A 262 -16.06 10.97 -3.66
N ALA A 263 -15.88 11.53 -2.47
CA ALA A 263 -15.86 12.97 -2.31
C ALA A 263 -14.54 13.56 -2.83
N GLU A 264 -14.57 14.83 -3.24
CA GLU A 264 -13.34 15.57 -3.57
C GLU A 264 -12.43 15.63 -2.34
N GLY A 265 -11.14 15.34 -2.53
CA GLY A 265 -10.16 15.32 -1.43
C GLY A 265 -10.18 14.09 -0.51
N GLU A 266 -11.06 13.10 -0.74
CA GLU A 266 -11.13 11.89 0.12
C GLU A 266 -9.83 11.08 0.12
N ASP A 267 -9.16 10.97 -1.04
CA ASP A 267 -7.88 10.27 -1.14
C ASP A 267 -6.75 11.05 -0.44
N VAL A 268 -6.81 12.40 -0.43
CA VAL A 268 -5.86 13.24 0.33
C VAL A 268 -6.06 13.03 1.83
N GLN A 269 -7.31 13.01 2.31
CA GLN A 269 -7.60 12.72 3.71
C GLN A 269 -7.12 11.33 4.11
N SER A 270 -7.24 10.35 3.22
CA SER A 270 -6.75 8.99 3.44
C SER A 270 -5.22 8.93 3.58
N VAL A 271 -4.49 9.72 2.80
CA VAL A 271 -3.02 9.85 2.95
C VAL A 271 -2.67 10.49 4.29
N ILE A 272 -3.38 11.56 4.69
CA ILE A 272 -3.18 12.22 5.99
C ILE A 272 -3.46 11.25 7.14
N ASP A 273 -4.56 10.51 7.07
CA ASP A 273 -4.96 9.51 8.06
C ASP A 273 -3.91 8.40 8.16
N GLY A 274 -3.43 7.89 7.03
CA GLY A 274 -2.37 6.89 6.95
C GLY A 274 -1.10 7.31 7.70
N ILE A 275 -0.67 8.56 7.50
CA ILE A 275 0.52 9.12 8.14
C ILE A 275 0.28 9.35 9.63
N SER A 276 -0.85 9.96 10.01
CA SER A 276 -1.06 10.55 11.34
C SER A 276 -1.72 9.63 12.38
N LYS A 277 -2.51 8.64 11.98
CA LYS A 277 -3.27 7.79 12.92
C LYS A 277 -2.46 6.59 13.41
N GLN A 278 -2.81 6.08 14.59
CA GLN A 278 -2.21 4.88 15.16
C GLN A 278 -2.48 3.65 14.29
N LYS A 279 -1.41 2.90 14.03
CA LYS A 279 -1.36 1.67 13.22
C LYS A 279 -1.03 0.42 14.05
N GLY A 280 -0.66 0.62 15.32
CA GLY A 280 -0.21 -0.46 16.21
C GLY A 280 1.09 -1.09 15.70
N GLN A 281 1.19 -2.40 15.79
CA GLN A 281 2.30 -3.16 15.22
C GLN A 281 2.18 -3.23 13.70
N VAL A 282 3.28 -2.99 12.99
CA VAL A 282 3.39 -3.13 11.54
C VAL A 282 4.49 -4.13 11.20
N HIS A 283 4.18 -5.08 10.32
CA HIS A 283 5.16 -6.05 9.83
C HIS A 283 5.20 -6.04 8.30
N VAL A 284 6.40 -5.96 7.73
CA VAL A 284 6.63 -6.12 6.29
C VAL A 284 7.40 -7.41 6.04
N SER A 285 6.77 -8.35 5.35
CA SER A 285 7.39 -9.63 4.99
C SER A 285 7.63 -9.70 3.49
N PHE A 286 8.89 -9.92 3.11
CA PHE A 286 9.30 -10.13 1.74
C PHE A 286 9.33 -11.64 1.46
N GLY A 287 8.59 -12.06 0.44
CA GLY A 287 8.52 -13.45 0.01
C GLY A 287 9.75 -13.92 -0.76
N THR A 288 9.60 -15.07 -1.42
CA THR A 288 10.59 -15.61 -2.34
C THR A 288 10.27 -15.21 -3.77
N GLN A 289 11.32 -15.16 -4.60
CA GLN A 289 11.15 -14.78 -6.00
C GLN A 289 10.24 -15.76 -6.74
N ILE A 290 9.25 -15.21 -7.45
CA ILE A 290 8.42 -15.98 -8.37
C ILE A 290 9.28 -16.34 -9.58
N GLN A 291 9.60 -17.62 -9.71
CA GLN A 291 10.35 -18.19 -10.83
C GLN A 291 9.74 -19.52 -11.27
N GLY A 292 9.75 -19.78 -12.57
CA GLY A 292 9.33 -21.06 -13.13
C GLY A 292 8.68 -20.94 -14.50
N GLU A 293 7.98 -22.01 -14.87
CA GLU A 293 7.08 -22.05 -16.02
C GLU A 293 5.65 -21.82 -15.54
N PHE A 294 4.89 -21.05 -16.31
CA PHE A 294 3.57 -20.56 -15.92
C PHE A 294 2.62 -20.64 -17.10
N ASP A 295 1.47 -21.26 -16.88
CA ASP A 295 0.45 -21.42 -17.92
C ASP A 295 -0.32 -20.12 -18.19
N SER A 296 -0.45 -19.26 -17.17
CA SER A 296 -1.31 -18.07 -17.23
C SER A 296 -0.92 -16.99 -16.22
N ALA A 297 -1.48 -15.79 -16.42
CA ALA A 297 -1.36 -14.69 -15.48
C ALA A 297 -2.12 -14.94 -14.17
N GLU A 298 -3.20 -15.71 -14.25
CA GLU A 298 -4.01 -16.17 -13.12
C GLU A 298 -3.16 -17.06 -12.19
N THR A 299 -2.39 -17.99 -12.74
CA THR A 299 -1.46 -18.84 -11.97
C THR A 299 -0.42 -18.00 -11.21
N VAL A 300 0.17 -17.00 -11.87
CA VAL A 300 1.14 -16.10 -11.22
C VAL A 300 0.47 -15.25 -10.13
N ALA A 301 -0.74 -14.75 -10.37
CA ALA A 301 -1.52 -14.02 -9.39
C ALA A 301 -1.83 -14.88 -8.15
N GLU A 302 -2.19 -16.15 -8.34
CA GLU A 302 -2.41 -17.11 -7.26
C GLU A 302 -1.14 -17.38 -6.45
N LEU A 303 0.03 -17.49 -7.09
CA LEU A 303 1.31 -17.65 -6.37
C LEU A 303 1.66 -16.39 -5.56
N ILE A 304 1.38 -15.20 -6.08
CA ILE A 304 1.52 -13.95 -5.32
C ILE A 304 0.59 -13.95 -4.12
N ASP A 305 -0.70 -14.29 -4.32
CA ASP A 305 -1.69 -14.36 -3.25
C ASP A 305 -1.29 -15.36 -2.16
N GLN A 306 -0.82 -16.55 -2.55
CA GLN A 306 -0.34 -17.57 -1.62
C GLN A 306 0.75 -17.03 -0.71
N GLN A 307 1.75 -16.35 -1.26
CA GLN A 307 2.84 -15.79 -0.46
C GLN A 307 2.38 -14.58 0.37
N VAL A 308 1.63 -13.64 -0.21
CA VAL A 308 1.15 -12.44 0.50
C VAL A 308 0.28 -12.83 1.69
N ILE A 309 -0.65 -13.77 1.52
CA ILE A 309 -1.57 -14.21 2.57
C ILE A 309 -0.84 -15.09 3.59
N SER A 310 0.00 -16.04 3.16
CA SER A 310 0.75 -16.90 4.08
C SER A 310 1.74 -16.10 4.93
N ASN A 311 2.36 -15.07 4.36
CA ASN A 311 3.31 -14.21 5.07
C ASN A 311 2.64 -13.09 5.89
N TYR A 312 1.31 -12.93 5.80
CA TYR A 312 0.60 -11.95 6.61
C TYR A 312 0.73 -12.29 8.10
N ARG A 313 1.32 -11.40 8.89
CA ARG A 313 1.44 -11.54 10.35
C ARG A 313 0.09 -11.19 10.97
N LEU A 314 -0.56 -12.19 11.57
CA LEU A 314 -1.81 -11.97 12.29
C LEU A 314 -1.51 -11.25 13.62
N HIS A 315 -2.34 -10.26 13.93
CA HIS A 315 -2.34 -9.54 15.21
C HIS A 315 -3.53 -9.99 16.06
N ALA A 316 -3.52 -9.64 17.35
CA ALA A 316 -4.65 -9.93 18.24
C ALA A 316 -5.97 -9.36 17.67
N SER A 317 -5.94 -8.16 17.08
CA SER A 317 -7.09 -7.54 16.43
C SER A 317 -7.77 -8.45 15.40
N ASN A 318 -7.00 -9.21 14.61
CA ASN A 318 -7.55 -10.14 13.62
C ASN A 318 -8.29 -11.31 14.29
N LEU A 319 -7.71 -11.83 15.37
CA LEU A 319 -8.26 -12.96 16.11
C LEU A 319 -9.55 -12.59 16.85
N ILE A 320 -9.56 -11.43 17.50
CA ILE A 320 -10.73 -10.93 18.24
C ILE A 320 -11.85 -10.57 17.28
N ALA A 321 -11.52 -9.91 16.16
CA ALA A 321 -12.50 -9.61 15.14
C ALA A 321 -13.14 -10.89 14.60
N PHE A 322 -12.37 -11.97 14.44
CA PHE A 322 -12.92 -13.26 14.04
C PHE A 322 -13.91 -13.82 15.07
N GLU A 323 -13.63 -13.71 16.37
CA GLU A 323 -14.58 -14.13 17.42
C GLU A 323 -15.86 -13.29 17.46
N GLN A 324 -15.74 -11.98 17.23
CA GLN A 324 -16.87 -11.04 17.23
C GLN A 324 -17.69 -11.08 15.94
N LEU A 325 -17.23 -11.83 14.93
CA LEU A 325 -17.86 -11.88 13.62
C LEU A 325 -19.20 -12.63 13.69
N ASP A 326 -20.31 -11.92 13.45
CA ASP A 326 -21.59 -12.58 13.24
C ASP A 326 -21.59 -13.33 11.91
N LEU A 327 -21.60 -14.65 11.98
CA LEU A 327 -21.49 -15.57 10.86
C LEU A 327 -22.64 -15.43 9.84
N LYS A 328 -23.79 -14.88 10.23
CA LYS A 328 -24.85 -14.52 9.26
C LYS A 328 -24.38 -13.47 8.25
N THR A 329 -23.46 -12.59 8.65
CA THR A 329 -22.84 -11.55 7.81
C THR A 329 -21.84 -12.15 6.82
N VAL A 330 -21.25 -13.31 7.14
CA VAL A 330 -20.25 -13.99 6.30
C VAL A 330 -20.89 -14.73 5.13
N ILE A 331 -22.06 -15.35 5.36
CA ILE A 331 -22.83 -16.06 4.32
C ILE A 331 -23.24 -15.10 3.18
N LEU A 332 -23.51 -13.83 3.48
CA LEU A 332 -23.84 -12.81 2.48
C LEU A 332 -22.65 -12.42 1.57
N ASN A 333 -21.40 -12.73 1.98
CA ASN A 333 -20.18 -12.38 1.24
C ASN A 333 -19.58 -13.55 0.42
N GLY A 334 -20.33 -14.64 0.23
CA GLY A 334 -20.01 -15.67 -0.80
C GLY A 334 -19.19 -16.88 -0.33
N LEU A 335 -18.96 -17.07 0.97
CA LEU A 335 -18.35 -18.31 1.48
C LEU A 335 -19.41 -19.39 1.69
N GLN A 336 -19.22 -20.58 1.10
CA GLN A 336 -20.10 -21.74 1.28
C GLN A 336 -20.07 -22.23 2.75
N ASN A 337 -21.24 -22.63 3.28
CA ASN A 337 -21.47 -22.94 4.69
C ASN A 337 -20.54 -24.01 5.30
N GLU A 338 -20.07 -24.98 4.53
CA GLU A 338 -19.24 -26.09 5.04
C GLU A 338 -17.77 -25.69 5.25
N ASN A 339 -17.18 -24.93 4.32
CA ASN A 339 -15.83 -24.40 4.46
C ASN A 339 -15.72 -23.43 5.64
N LEU A 340 -16.79 -22.68 5.94
CA LEU A 340 -16.82 -21.75 7.07
C LEU A 340 -16.70 -22.45 8.42
N LYS A 341 -17.35 -23.60 8.61
CA LYS A 341 -17.26 -24.35 9.87
C LYS A 341 -15.85 -24.91 10.08
N GLN A 342 -15.23 -25.45 9.05
CA GLN A 342 -13.85 -25.95 9.14
C GLN A 342 -12.86 -24.80 9.40
N ILE A 343 -12.99 -23.68 8.70
CA ILE A 343 -12.19 -22.47 8.95
C ILE A 343 -12.40 -21.98 10.39
N GLN A 344 -13.62 -22.02 10.92
CA GLN A 344 -13.92 -21.67 12.31
C GLN A 344 -13.23 -22.57 13.32
N GLU A 345 -13.30 -23.89 13.14
CA GLU A 345 -12.65 -24.82 14.05
C GLU A 345 -11.13 -24.62 14.07
N ILE A 346 -10.50 -24.49 12.89
CA ILE A 346 -9.05 -24.26 12.78
C ILE A 346 -8.68 -22.90 13.39
N ALA A 347 -9.45 -21.85 13.09
CA ALA A 347 -9.25 -20.52 13.64
C ALA A 347 -9.38 -20.48 15.16
N GLN A 348 -10.38 -21.15 15.72
CA GLN A 348 -10.60 -21.24 17.16
C GLN A 348 -9.48 -22.01 17.86
N GLN A 349 -9.03 -23.13 17.28
CA GLN A 349 -7.89 -23.89 17.82
C GLN A 349 -6.61 -23.06 17.82
N ALA A 350 -6.34 -22.35 16.71
CA ALA A 350 -5.19 -21.47 16.62
C ALA A 350 -5.26 -20.31 17.63
N LEU A 351 -6.45 -19.75 17.84
CA LEU A 351 -6.68 -18.72 18.85
C LEU A 351 -6.43 -19.24 20.27
N GLN A 352 -6.95 -20.42 20.62
CA GLN A 352 -6.68 -21.03 21.92
C GLN A 352 -5.17 -21.25 22.15
N LYS A 353 -4.46 -21.71 21.12
CA LYS A 353 -3.00 -21.88 21.16
C LYS A 353 -2.24 -20.55 21.31
N TRP A 354 -2.74 -19.47 20.72
CA TRP A 354 -2.14 -18.14 20.85
C TRP A 354 -2.36 -17.59 22.26
N ARG A 355 -3.60 -17.66 22.76
CA ARG A 355 -3.99 -17.23 24.11
C ARG A 355 -3.16 -17.89 25.20
N SER A 356 -2.95 -19.20 25.11
CA SER A 356 -2.21 -19.94 26.14
C SER A 356 -0.73 -19.55 26.23
N LYS A 357 -0.15 -19.00 25.15
CA LYS A 357 1.24 -18.55 25.12
C LYS A 357 1.42 -17.08 25.51
N ASN A 358 0.43 -16.23 25.26
CA ASN A 358 0.53 -14.78 25.40
C ASN A 358 -0.65 -14.17 26.18
N THR A 359 -1.07 -14.80 27.29
CA THR A 359 -2.33 -14.48 27.98
C THR A 359 -2.51 -13.00 28.35
N ILE A 360 -1.47 -12.37 28.91
CA ILE A 360 -1.53 -10.98 29.39
C ILE A 360 -1.56 -10.01 28.20
N GLU A 361 -0.62 -10.14 27.26
CA GLU A 361 -0.55 -9.31 26.06
C GLU A 361 -1.83 -9.42 25.20
N PHE A 362 -2.38 -10.64 25.06
CA PHE A 362 -3.66 -10.84 24.39
C PHE A 362 -4.77 -10.03 25.03
N SER A 363 -4.86 -10.07 26.36
CA SER A 363 -5.94 -9.44 27.11
C SER A 363 -5.90 -7.92 26.96
N GLU A 364 -4.71 -7.32 26.98
CA GLU A 364 -4.53 -5.87 26.81
C GLU A 364 -4.89 -5.44 25.38
N GLN A 365 -4.33 -6.10 24.37
CA GLN A 365 -4.65 -5.82 22.96
C GLN A 365 -6.14 -6.07 22.65
N ALA A 366 -6.76 -7.04 23.33
CA ALA A 366 -8.18 -7.30 23.19
C ALA A 366 -9.07 -6.22 23.78
N ALA A 367 -8.70 -5.70 24.95
CA ALA A 367 -9.38 -4.56 25.54
C ALA A 367 -9.25 -3.32 24.64
N GLU A 368 -8.06 -3.04 24.12
CA GLU A 368 -7.81 -1.90 23.22
C GLU A 368 -8.65 -1.99 21.94
N PHE A 369 -8.58 -3.13 21.24
CA PHE A 369 -9.34 -3.31 20.00
C PHE A 369 -10.85 -3.22 20.26
N THR A 370 -11.36 -3.86 21.31
CA THR A 370 -12.79 -3.81 21.65
C THR A 370 -13.24 -2.38 21.96
N GLN A 371 -12.45 -1.64 22.74
CA GLN A 371 -12.72 -0.23 23.05
C GLN A 371 -12.73 0.62 21.78
N ARG A 372 -11.78 0.40 20.87
CA ARG A 372 -11.71 1.08 19.57
C ARG A 372 -12.98 0.83 18.75
N ILE A 373 -13.43 -0.41 18.64
CA ILE A 373 -14.66 -0.76 17.90
C ILE A 373 -15.90 -0.08 18.53
N GLN A 374 -15.98 -0.03 19.85
CA GLN A 374 -17.10 0.61 20.57
C GLN A 374 -17.19 2.12 20.33
N GLN A 375 -16.08 2.79 20.00
CA GLN A 375 -16.09 4.22 19.64
C GLN A 375 -16.67 4.46 18.23
N TYR A 376 -16.77 3.43 17.40
CA TYR A 376 -17.29 3.57 16.05
C TYR A 376 -18.81 3.50 16.01
N PRO A 377 -19.46 4.21 15.05
CA PRO A 377 -20.90 4.13 14.88
C PRO A 377 -21.36 2.68 14.71
N LEU A 378 -22.38 2.27 15.48
CA LEU A 378 -22.88 0.89 15.52
C LEU A 378 -23.12 0.30 14.11
N ARG A 379 -23.67 1.12 13.20
CA ARG A 379 -23.95 0.74 11.81
C ARG A 379 -22.71 0.35 10.98
N LEU A 380 -21.51 0.68 11.44
CA LEU A 380 -20.25 0.42 10.74
C LEU A 380 -19.43 -0.70 11.41
N GLN A 381 -19.74 -1.07 12.65
CA GLN A 381 -18.94 -2.00 13.43
C GLN A 381 -18.81 -3.37 12.75
N SER A 382 -19.91 -3.90 12.17
CA SER A 382 -19.88 -5.19 11.46
C SER A 382 -18.92 -5.22 10.26
N TYR A 383 -18.88 -4.15 9.46
CA TYR A 383 -17.94 -4.02 8.33
C TYR A 383 -16.49 -3.97 8.80
N ILE A 384 -16.24 -3.26 9.90
CA ILE A 384 -14.91 -3.13 10.48
C ILE A 384 -14.48 -4.49 11.02
N ILE A 385 -15.31 -5.16 11.83
CA ILE A 385 -15.05 -6.51 12.35
C ILE A 385 -14.74 -7.47 11.20
N ALA A 386 -15.57 -7.51 10.15
CA ALA A 386 -15.31 -8.34 8.98
C ALA A 386 -13.96 -8.03 8.31
N MET A 387 -13.63 -6.75 8.15
CA MET A 387 -12.36 -6.31 7.57
C MET A 387 -11.14 -6.80 8.37
N TYR A 388 -11.20 -6.81 9.69
CA TYR A 388 -10.11 -7.32 10.52
C TYR A 388 -10.08 -8.84 10.62
N ALA A 389 -11.21 -9.53 10.46
CA ALA A 389 -11.29 -11.00 10.48
C ALA A 389 -10.80 -11.64 9.18
N ASN A 390 -11.03 -11.01 8.03
CA ASN A 390 -10.74 -11.57 6.71
C ASN A 390 -9.29 -12.03 6.47
N PRO A 391 -8.23 -11.36 6.97
CA PRO A 391 -6.86 -11.85 6.82
C PRO A 391 -6.65 -13.23 7.43
N LEU A 392 -7.31 -13.52 8.56
CA LEU A 392 -7.27 -14.82 9.21
C LEU A 392 -8.04 -15.87 8.39
N ILE A 393 -9.24 -15.51 7.91
CA ILE A 393 -10.09 -16.39 7.10
C ILE A 393 -9.35 -16.80 5.82
N GLU A 394 -8.76 -15.85 5.10
CA GLU A 394 -8.03 -16.11 3.86
C GLU A 394 -6.79 -16.98 4.09
N LYS A 395 -6.08 -16.78 5.21
CA LYS A 395 -4.92 -17.58 5.57
C LYS A 395 -5.27 -19.05 5.79
N TYR A 396 -6.39 -19.34 6.46
CA TYR A 396 -6.85 -20.72 6.62
C TYR A 396 -7.48 -21.29 5.35
N ARG A 397 -8.15 -20.47 4.55
CA ARG A 397 -8.67 -20.89 3.24
C ARG A 397 -7.55 -21.44 2.36
N ILE A 398 -6.43 -20.73 2.25
CA ILE A 398 -5.27 -21.17 1.46
C ILE A 398 -4.60 -22.41 2.06
N GLN A 399 -4.46 -22.50 3.38
CA GLN A 399 -3.93 -23.71 4.02
C GLN A 399 -4.78 -24.95 3.72
N MET A 400 -6.10 -24.81 3.69
CA MET A 400 -7.00 -25.91 3.33
C MET A 400 -6.88 -26.30 1.86
N GLU A 401 -6.70 -25.35 0.96
CA GLU A 401 -6.48 -25.61 -0.47
C GLU A 401 -5.18 -26.37 -0.70
N LEU A 402 -4.09 -25.98 -0.02
CA LEU A 402 -2.78 -26.64 -0.11
C LEU A 402 -2.75 -28.08 0.44
N VAL A 403 -3.62 -28.42 1.39
CA VAL A 403 -3.73 -29.80 1.92
C VAL A 403 -4.50 -30.72 0.96
N ARG A 404 -5.29 -30.16 0.05
CA ARG A 404 -6.10 -30.91 -0.93
C ARG A 404 -5.37 -31.18 -2.26
N THR A 405 -4.34 -30.41 -2.57
CA THR A 405 -3.44 -30.57 -3.72
C THR A 405 -2.24 -31.42 -3.36
#